data_AF-A0A948CX93-F1
#
_entry.id   AF-A0A948CX93-F1
#
_cell.length_a   1.000
_cell.length_b   1.000
_cell.length_c   1.000
_cell.angle_alpha   90.00
_cell.angle_beta   90.00
_cell.angle_gamma   90.00
#
_symmetry.space_group_name_H-M   'P 1'
#
loop_
_entity.id
_entity.type
_entity.pdbx_description
1 polymer ?
#
loop_
_entity_poly.entity_id
_entity_poly.type
_entity_poly.pdbx_seq_one_letter_code
_entity_poly.pdbx_strand_id
1 'polypeptide(L)'
;MLDKKTKQRVIGKFKIHETDTGSSQVQIAILTEEIKKLIEHLQQHKHDHSSRRGLLKKVGERRCLLKYLQKEDEKAFYELAKELKLKIAKKMIEEEQEKLRLEQELLARQEAKIKLAAEENSEEIKNKSNSKKEDEK
;
A
#
# COMPACT_ATOMS: atom_id res chain seq x y z
N MET A 1 -21.89 -21.29 6.59
CA MET A 1 -22.52 -19.95 6.73
C MET A 1 -21.97 -19.27 7.97
N LEU A 2 -21.76 -17.95 7.95
CA LEU A 2 -21.26 -17.23 9.12
C LEU A 2 -22.38 -17.09 10.15
N ASP A 3 -22.10 -17.37 11.42
CA ASP A 3 -23.07 -17.16 12.48
C ASP A 3 -23.38 -15.65 12.65
N LYS A 4 -24.63 -15.32 12.98
CA LYS A 4 -25.13 -13.94 13.05
C LYS A 4 -24.29 -13.08 14.00
N LYS A 5 -23.90 -13.64 15.15
CA LYS A 5 -23.03 -12.96 16.12
C LYS A 5 -21.65 -12.64 15.54
N THR A 6 -21.08 -13.60 14.80
CA THR A 6 -19.78 -13.42 14.16
C THR A 6 -19.86 -12.31 13.10
N LYS A 7 -20.93 -12.33 12.30
CA LYS A 7 -21.16 -11.33 11.25
C LYS A 7 -21.31 -9.92 11.83
N GLN A 8 -22.12 -9.76 12.87
CA GLN A 8 -22.29 -8.47 13.56
C GLN A 8 -20.99 -7.95 14.17
N ARG A 9 -20.18 -8.83 14.77
CA ARG A 9 -18.86 -8.44 15.30
C ARG A 9 -17.91 -7.95 14.21
N VAL A 10 -17.93 -8.58 13.03
CA VAL A 10 -17.11 -8.13 11.90
C VAL A 10 -17.61 -6.79 11.39
N ILE A 11 -18.91 -6.62 11.20
CA ILE A 11 -19.51 -5.34 10.79
C ILE A 11 -19.12 -4.23 11.78
N GLY A 12 -19.27 -4.47 13.09
CA GLY A 12 -18.95 -3.48 14.12
C GLY A 12 -17.49 -3.03 14.15
N LYS A 13 -16.55 -3.85 13.64
CA LYS A 13 -15.12 -3.51 13.58
C LYS A 13 -14.75 -2.68 12.36
N PHE A 14 -15.39 -2.93 11.23
CA PHE A 14 -15.01 -2.36 9.93
C PHE A 14 -16.01 -1.32 9.40
N LYS A 15 -17.07 -1.02 10.16
CA LYS A 15 -18.05 0.02 9.83
C LYS A 15 -17.38 1.40 9.84
N ILE A 16 -17.68 2.23 8.84
CA ILE A 16 -17.20 3.62 8.77
C ILE A 16 -18.09 4.52 9.63
N HIS A 17 -19.40 4.25 9.62
CA HIS A 17 -20.42 4.96 10.38
C HIS A 17 -21.38 3.95 11.02
N GLU A 18 -22.20 4.39 11.98
CA GLU A 18 -22.97 3.47 12.82
C GLU A 18 -23.97 2.57 12.07
N THR A 19 -24.51 3.06 10.95
CA THR A 19 -25.47 2.36 10.10
C THR A 19 -24.82 1.69 8.88
N ASP A 20 -23.49 1.74 8.77
CA ASP A 20 -22.78 1.20 7.62
C ASP A 20 -22.80 -0.33 7.62
N THR A 21 -23.46 -0.88 6.63
CA THR A 21 -23.53 -2.33 6.38
C THR A 21 -23.08 -2.70 4.98
N GLY A 22 -22.89 -1.71 4.11
CA GLY A 22 -22.74 -1.87 2.68
C GLY A 22 -21.39 -1.42 2.13
N SER A 23 -20.57 -0.73 2.92
CA SER A 23 -19.25 -0.28 2.46
C SER A 23 -18.37 -1.44 2.01
N SER A 24 -17.49 -1.13 1.05
CA SER A 24 -16.51 -2.06 0.51
C SER A 24 -15.66 -2.71 1.63
N GLN A 25 -15.30 -1.93 2.65
CA GLN A 25 -14.53 -2.38 3.81
C GLN A 25 -15.26 -3.48 4.59
N VAL A 26 -16.54 -3.25 4.95
CA VAL A 26 -17.37 -4.22 5.67
C VAL A 26 -17.56 -5.49 4.85
N GLN A 27 -17.88 -5.36 3.55
CA GLN A 27 -18.08 -6.50 2.67
C GLN A 27 -16.81 -7.36 2.51
N ILE A 28 -15.64 -6.72 2.31
CA ILE A 28 -14.35 -7.41 2.19
C ILE A 28 -14.02 -8.16 3.49
N ALA A 29 -14.30 -7.57 4.65
CA ALA A 29 -14.07 -8.19 5.94
C ALA A 29 -14.96 -9.44 6.13
N ILE A 30 -16.26 -9.35 5.80
CA ILE A 30 -17.19 -10.49 5.86
C ILE A 30 -16.74 -11.61 4.91
N LEU A 31 -16.45 -11.28 3.64
CA LEU A 31 -15.98 -12.26 2.65
C LEU A 31 -14.69 -12.94 3.12
N THR A 32 -13.79 -12.21 3.79
CA THR A 32 -12.54 -12.77 4.31
C THR A 32 -12.78 -13.80 5.40
N GLU A 33 -13.70 -13.54 6.34
CA GLU A 33 -14.07 -14.51 7.38
C GLU A 33 -14.81 -15.73 6.80
N GLU A 34 -15.67 -15.52 5.80
CA GLU A 34 -16.34 -16.63 5.11
C GLU A 34 -15.34 -17.51 4.35
N ILE A 35 -14.39 -16.90 3.66
CA ILE A 35 -13.30 -17.60 2.95
C ILE A 35 -12.48 -18.44 3.92
N LYS A 36 -12.11 -17.90 5.09
CA LYS A 36 -11.36 -18.66 6.12
C LYS A 36 -12.11 -19.92 6.55
N LYS A 37 -13.39 -19.79 6.91
CA LYS A 37 -14.21 -20.95 7.29
C LYS A 37 -14.39 -21.97 6.16
N LEU A 38 -14.56 -21.50 4.93
CA LEU A 38 -14.71 -22.40 3.78
C LEU A 38 -13.40 -23.15 3.47
N ILE A 39 -12.24 -22.50 3.66
CA ILE A 39 -10.93 -23.15 3.53
C ILE A 39 -10.78 -24.26 4.57
N GLU A 40 -11.09 -23.99 5.85
CA GLU A 40 -11.05 -25.00 6.92
C GLU A 40 -11.95 -26.21 6.60
N HIS A 41 -13.18 -25.95 6.13
CA HIS A 41 -14.11 -27.00 5.70
C HIS A 41 -13.54 -27.84 4.54
N LEU A 42 -12.97 -27.20 3.53
CA LEU A 42 -12.40 -27.88 2.36
C LEU A 42 -11.10 -28.64 2.65
N GLN A 43 -10.38 -28.28 3.72
CA GLN A 43 -9.23 -29.06 4.19
C GLN A 43 -9.66 -30.45 4.70
N GLN A 44 -10.81 -30.52 5.37
CA GLN A 44 -11.41 -31.79 5.81
C GLN A 44 -12.10 -32.52 4.65
N HIS A 45 -12.78 -31.79 3.75
CA HIS A 45 -13.56 -32.35 2.64
C HIS A 45 -12.91 -32.07 1.27
N LYS A 46 -11.84 -32.80 0.96
CA LYS A 46 -11.03 -32.59 -0.27
C LYS A 46 -11.78 -32.82 -1.59
N HIS A 47 -12.84 -33.62 -1.57
CA HIS A 47 -13.63 -33.96 -2.76
C HIS A 47 -14.88 -33.09 -2.96
N ASP A 48 -15.12 -32.10 -2.09
CA ASP A 48 -16.22 -31.16 -2.31
C ASP A 48 -15.84 -30.09 -3.35
N HIS A 49 -16.11 -30.41 -4.62
CA HIS A 49 -15.87 -29.52 -5.75
C HIS A 49 -16.87 -28.36 -5.83
N SER A 50 -18.10 -28.56 -5.36
CA SER A 50 -19.15 -27.54 -5.37
C SER A 50 -18.81 -26.39 -4.42
N SER A 51 -18.39 -26.71 -3.20
CA SER A 51 -17.92 -25.72 -2.23
C SER A 51 -16.63 -25.04 -2.68
N ARG A 52 -15.71 -25.76 -3.36
CA ARG A 52 -14.52 -25.16 -3.96
C ARG A 52 -14.87 -24.12 -5.04
N ARG A 53 -15.88 -24.40 -5.88
CA ARG A 53 -16.39 -23.40 -6.84
C ARG A 53 -16.97 -22.17 -6.13
N GLY A 54 -17.71 -22.38 -5.04
CA GLY A 54 -18.21 -21.29 -4.19
C GLY A 54 -17.09 -20.45 -3.58
N LEU A 55 -16.01 -21.09 -3.11
CA LEU A 55 -14.81 -20.44 -2.61
C LEU A 55 -14.20 -19.51 -3.67
N LEU A 56 -13.99 -20.03 -4.89
CA LEU A 56 -13.38 -19.26 -5.98
C LEU A 56 -14.23 -18.03 -6.36
N LYS A 57 -15.56 -18.15 -6.35
CA LYS A 57 -16.46 -17.01 -6.56
C LYS A 57 -16.26 -15.94 -5.50
N LYS A 58 -16.24 -16.31 -4.21
CA LYS A 58 -16.01 -15.37 -3.09
C LYS A 58 -14.64 -14.69 -3.16
N VAL A 59 -13.61 -15.44 -3.54
CA VAL A 59 -12.26 -14.89 -3.74
C VAL A 59 -12.25 -13.87 -4.89
N GLY A 60 -12.94 -14.15 -5.99
CA GLY A 60 -13.09 -13.25 -7.13
C GLY A 60 -13.82 -11.96 -6.76
N GLU A 61 -14.97 -12.08 -6.08
CA GLU A 61 -15.76 -10.96 -5.58
C GLU A 61 -14.94 -10.05 -4.65
N ARG A 62 -14.25 -10.64 -3.67
CA ARG A 62 -13.35 -9.89 -2.78
C ARG A 62 -12.25 -9.17 -3.54
N ARG A 63 -11.68 -9.79 -4.60
CA ARG A 63 -10.66 -9.16 -5.43
C ARG A 63 -11.20 -7.96 -6.21
N CYS A 64 -12.43 -8.03 -6.70
CA CYS A 64 -13.08 -6.90 -7.38
C CYS A 64 -13.32 -5.74 -6.41
N LEU A 65 -13.83 -6.01 -5.20
CA LEU A 65 -14.04 -4.99 -4.17
C LEU A 65 -12.74 -4.33 -3.72
N LEU A 66 -11.67 -5.12 -3.54
CA LEU A 66 -10.35 -4.59 -3.21
C LEU A 66 -9.80 -3.66 -4.29
N LYS A 67 -9.97 -4.03 -5.57
CA LYS A 67 -9.57 -3.16 -6.70
C LYS A 67 -10.40 -1.88 -6.77
N TYR A 68 -11.68 -1.96 -6.43
CA TYR A 68 -12.55 -0.80 -6.37
C TYR A 68 -12.11 0.15 -5.25
N LEU A 69 -11.94 -0.38 -4.04
CA LEU A 69 -11.46 0.39 -2.88
C LEU A 69 -10.10 1.03 -3.15
N GLN A 70 -9.17 0.30 -3.77
CA GLN A 70 -7.85 0.84 -4.14
C GLN A 70 -7.95 2.07 -5.05
N LYS A 71 -8.92 2.10 -5.98
CA LYS A 71 -9.09 3.23 -6.92
C LYS A 71 -9.77 4.43 -6.28
N GLU A 72 -10.66 4.19 -5.32
CA GLU A 72 -11.46 5.24 -4.69
C GLU A 72 -10.75 5.84 -3.48
N ASP A 73 -10.13 5.01 -2.65
CA ASP A 73 -9.39 5.41 -1.47
C ASP A 73 -8.21 4.45 -1.20
N GLU A 74 -7.02 4.87 -1.63
CA GLU A 74 -5.78 4.11 -1.42
C GLU A 74 -5.47 3.94 0.07
N LYS A 75 -5.73 4.95 0.92
CA LYS A 75 -5.42 4.89 2.36
C LYS A 75 -6.28 3.84 3.04
N ALA A 76 -7.60 3.88 2.81
CA ALA A 76 -8.52 2.89 3.35
C ALA A 76 -8.20 1.48 2.83
N PHE A 77 -7.78 1.34 1.57
CA PHE A 77 -7.31 0.07 1.04
C PHE A 77 -6.08 -0.45 1.81
N TYR A 78 -5.07 0.39 2.05
CA TYR A 78 -3.86 0.00 2.77
C TYR A 78 -4.14 -0.42 4.21
N GLU A 79 -4.93 0.36 4.94
CA GLU A 79 -5.33 0.06 6.32
C GLU A 79 -6.07 -1.29 6.40
N LEU A 80 -7.07 -1.47 5.54
CA LEU A 80 -7.85 -2.70 5.48
C LEU A 80 -6.98 -3.90 5.11
N ALA A 81 -6.10 -3.75 4.11
CA ALA A 81 -5.26 -4.84 3.64
C ALA A 81 -4.19 -5.22 4.68
N LYS A 82 -3.71 -4.26 5.48
CA LYS A 82 -2.83 -4.48 6.63
C LYS A 82 -3.54 -5.23 7.75
N GLU A 83 -4.74 -4.80 8.14
CA GLU A 83 -5.54 -5.47 9.17
C GLU A 83 -5.92 -6.91 8.79
N LEU A 84 -6.32 -7.12 7.53
CA LEU A 84 -6.70 -8.43 7.01
C LEU A 84 -5.50 -9.30 6.60
N LYS A 85 -4.26 -8.79 6.75
CA LYS A 85 -3.00 -9.48 6.41
C LYS A 85 -2.98 -10.03 4.99
N LEU A 86 -3.51 -9.28 4.03
CA LEU A 86 -3.60 -9.71 2.64
C LEU A 86 -2.24 -9.59 1.94
N LYS A 87 -1.85 -10.62 1.17
CA LYS A 87 -0.55 -10.64 0.45
C LYS A 87 -0.36 -9.47 -0.54
N ILE A 88 -1.46 -8.91 -1.05
CA ILE A 88 -1.45 -7.79 -1.99
C ILE A 88 -0.87 -6.53 -1.32
N ALA A 89 -1.13 -6.34 -0.01
CA ALA A 89 -0.59 -5.22 0.74
C ALA A 89 0.94 -5.20 0.74
N LYS A 90 1.56 -6.38 0.89
CA LYS A 90 3.03 -6.49 0.98
C LYS A 90 3.72 -5.95 -0.27
N LYS A 91 3.25 -6.37 -1.45
CA LYS A 91 3.81 -5.90 -2.73
C LYS A 91 3.68 -4.40 -2.91
N MET A 92 2.52 -3.84 -2.60
CA MET A 92 2.30 -2.40 -2.77
C MET A 92 3.12 -1.57 -1.78
N ILE A 93 3.22 -2.02 -0.52
CA ILE A 93 4.09 -1.39 0.47
C ILE A 93 5.56 -1.46 0.02
N GLU A 94 6.00 -2.61 -0.49
CA GLU A 94 7.36 -2.77 -1.04
C GLU A 94 7.60 -1.83 -2.24
N GLU A 95 6.67 -1.76 -3.19
CA GLU A 95 6.74 -0.87 -4.37
C GLU A 95 6.76 0.62 -3.99
N GLU A 96 5.94 1.02 -3.01
CA GLU A 96 5.90 2.39 -2.52
C GLU A 96 7.18 2.76 -1.76
N GLN A 97 7.70 1.86 -0.93
CA GLN A 97 9.00 2.02 -0.26
C GLN A 97 10.16 2.13 -1.26
N GLU A 98 10.12 1.34 -2.34
CA GLU A 98 11.14 1.36 -3.39
C GLU A 98 11.13 2.68 -4.14
N LYS A 99 9.94 3.19 -4.51
CA LYS A 99 9.80 4.52 -5.12
C LYS A 99 10.37 5.62 -4.23
N LEU A 100 10.03 5.59 -2.94
CA LEU A 100 10.45 6.61 -1.98
C LEU A 100 11.97 6.60 -1.76
N ARG A 101 12.60 5.41 -1.76
CA ARG A 101 14.06 5.27 -1.73
C ARG A 101 14.71 5.86 -2.97
N LEU A 102 14.17 5.57 -4.15
CA LEU A 102 14.72 6.03 -5.42
C LEU A 102 14.61 7.55 -5.55
N GLU A 103 13.50 8.14 -5.07
CA GLU A 103 13.31 9.58 -4.98
C GLU A 103 14.33 10.24 -4.03
N GLN A 104 14.53 9.67 -2.83
CA GLN A 104 15.54 10.14 -1.88
C GLN A 104 16.96 10.08 -2.46
N GLU A 105 17.29 9.01 -3.18
CA GLU A 105 18.59 8.86 -3.84
C GLU A 105 18.81 9.91 -4.93
N LEU A 106 17.78 10.18 -5.75
CA LEU A 106 17.84 11.24 -6.77
C LEU A 106 18.03 12.63 -6.15
N LEU A 107 17.32 12.93 -5.06
CA LEU A 107 17.47 14.19 -4.33
C LEU A 107 18.89 14.33 -3.76
N ALA A 108 19.41 13.30 -3.08
CA ALA A 108 20.77 13.31 -2.56
C ALA A 108 21.82 13.52 -3.66
N ARG A 109 21.60 12.92 -4.84
CA ARG A 109 22.47 13.10 -6.01
C ARG A 109 22.39 14.53 -6.58
N GLN A 110 21.20 15.13 -6.62
CA GLN A 110 21.02 16.52 -7.04
C GLN A 110 21.68 17.49 -6.06
N GLU A 111 21.50 17.29 -4.76
CA GLU A 111 22.16 18.08 -3.71
C GLU A 111 23.68 18.00 -3.80
N ALA A 112 24.24 16.81 -4.01
CA ALA A 112 25.68 16.63 -4.22
C ALA A 112 26.18 17.40 -5.46
N LYS A 113 25.44 17.35 -6.57
CA LYS A 113 25.76 18.15 -7.77
C LYS A 113 25.73 19.66 -7.50
N ILE A 114 24.74 20.14 -6.75
CA ILE A 114 24.61 21.56 -6.39
C ILE A 114 25.80 21.99 -5.51
N LYS A 115 26.20 21.16 -4.54
CA LYS A 115 27.38 21.42 -3.71
C LYS A 115 28.67 21.54 -4.53
N LEU A 116 28.91 20.61 -5.45
CA LEU A 116 30.08 20.67 -6.34
C LEU A 116 30.07 21.94 -7.22
N ALA A 117 28.92 22.26 -7.83
CA ALA A 117 28.78 23.49 -8.62
C ALA A 117 28.97 24.77 -7.77
N ALA A 118 28.60 24.75 -6.49
CA ALA A 118 28.84 25.86 -5.58
C ALA A 118 30.33 25.99 -5.21
N GLU A 119 31.03 24.86 -5.02
CA GLU A 119 32.49 24.84 -4.80
C GLU A 119 33.25 25.38 -6.01
N GLU A 120 32.93 24.91 -7.22
CA GLU A 120 33.53 25.39 -8.48
C GLU A 120 33.34 26.91 -8.66
N ASN A 121 32.13 27.43 -8.42
CA ASN A 121 31.86 28.86 -8.45
C ASN A 121 32.65 29.63 -7.38
N SER A 122 32.82 29.07 -6.18
CA SER A 122 33.60 29.70 -5.11
C SER A 122 35.10 29.76 -5.43
N GLU A 123 35.63 28.75 -6.11
CA GLU A 123 37.02 28.70 -6.59
C GLU A 123 37.26 29.66 -7.76
N GLU A 124 36.31 29.76 -8.71
CA GLU A 124 36.38 30.76 -9.77
C GLU A 124 36.38 32.21 -9.23
N ILE A 125 35.56 32.49 -8.21
CA ILE A 125 35.52 33.80 -7.56
C ILE A 125 36.85 34.10 -6.86
N LYS A 126 37.45 33.11 -6.17
CA LYS A 126 38.77 33.25 -5.55
C LYS A 126 39.87 33.49 -6.59
N ASN A 127 39.88 32.75 -7.70
CA ASN A 127 40.88 32.90 -8.76
C ASN A 127 40.76 34.26 -9.48
N LYS A 128 39.54 34.74 -9.77
CA LYS A 128 39.31 36.10 -10.32
C LYS A 128 39.71 37.21 -9.35
N SER A 129 39.63 36.98 -8.04
CA SER A 129 40.06 37.95 -7.03
C SER A 129 41.58 38.03 -6.83
N ASN A 130 42.30 36.92 -7.10
CA ASN A 130 43.77 36.91 -7.09
C ASN A 130 44.37 37.55 -8.34
N SER A 131 43.79 37.36 -9.53
CA SER A 131 44.31 37.99 -10.76
C SER A 131 44.20 39.52 -10.72
N LYS A 132 43.11 40.07 -10.16
CA LYS A 132 42.94 41.53 -10.00
C LYS A 132 43.93 42.18 -9.03
N LYS A 133 44.57 41.42 -8.14
CA LYS A 133 45.59 41.94 -7.21
C LYS A 133 47.00 41.97 -7.80
N GLU A 134 47.25 41.24 -8.89
CA GLU A 134 48.55 41.23 -9.58
C GLU A 134 48.67 42.37 -10.61
N ASP A 135 47.54 42.87 -11.13
CA ASP A 135 47.52 43.98 -12.09
C ASP A 135 47.57 45.40 -11.45
N GLU A 136 47.47 45.52 -10.11
CA GLU A 136 47.52 46.80 -9.37
C GLU A 136 48.87 47.10 -8.67
N LYS A 137 49.92 46.35 -8.97
CA LYS A 137 51.30 46.58 -8.48
C LYS A 137 52.25 46.93 -9.61
#